data_AF-A0A2R4WEC6-F1
#
_entry.id   AF-A0A2R4WEC6-F1
#
_cell.length_a   1.000
_cell.length_b   1.000
_cell.length_c   1.000
_cell.angle_alpha   90.00
_cell.angle_beta   90.00
_cell.angle_gamma   90.00
#
_symmetry.space_group_name_H-M   'P 1'
#
loop_
_entity.id
_entity.type
_entity.pdbx_description
1 polymer ?
#
loop_
_entity_poly.entity_id
_entity_poly.type
_entity_poly.pdbx_seq_one_letter_code
_entity_poly.pdbx_strand_id
1 'polypeptide(L)' 'MSTWRWPAPGAVSHGTETGLFQAAGIPSIIYGPGRIAEAHRPDESIGRADFAECCTMLRRIIVQHN' A
#
# COMPACT_ATOMS: atom_id res chain seq x y z
N MET A 1 7.55 -25.42 -2.50
CA MET A 1 6.61 -24.29 -2.32
C MET A 1 6.74 -23.80 -0.89
N SER A 2 7.43 -22.67 -0.69
CA SER A 2 7.62 -22.06 0.62
C SER A 2 6.31 -21.38 1.04
N THR A 3 5.76 -21.77 2.19
CA THR A 3 4.56 -21.15 2.77
C THR A 3 4.95 -19.80 3.37
N TRP A 4 4.79 -18.72 2.62
CA TRP A 4 4.93 -17.36 3.13
C TRP A 4 3.80 -17.07 4.12
N ARG A 5 4.09 -17.12 5.43
CA ARG A 5 3.19 -16.64 6.48
C ARG A 5 3.37 -15.13 6.60
N TRP A 6 2.35 -14.37 6.21
CA TRP A 6 2.29 -12.97 6.60
C TRP A 6 2.15 -12.86 8.11
N PRO A 7 2.94 -12.01 8.79
CA PRO A 7 2.68 -11.68 10.19
C PRO A 7 1.28 -11.07 10.32
N ALA A 8 0.69 -11.22 11.51
CA ALA A 8 -0.59 -10.57 11.80
C ALA A 8 -0.46 -9.06 11.53
N PRO A 9 -1.41 -8.44 10.81
CA PRO A 9 -1.32 -7.02 10.49
C PRO A 9 -1.31 -6.21 11.79
N GLY A 10 -0.26 -5.40 11.97
CA GLY A 10 -0.22 -4.39 13.03
C GLY A 10 -1.05 -3.18 12.63
N ALA A 11 -1.84 -2.64 13.56
CA ALA A 11 -2.50 -1.36 13.36
C ALA A 11 -1.47 -0.23 13.47
N VAL A 12 -1.43 0.64 12.47
CA VAL A 12 -0.54 1.81 12.43
C VAL A 12 -1.39 3.06 12.23
N SER A 13 -1.12 4.11 13.01
CA SER A 13 -1.86 5.38 12.91
C SER A 13 -1.19 6.28 11.89
N HIS A 14 -1.43 5.97 10.61
CA HIS A 14 -1.17 6.90 9.51
C HIS A 14 -2.52 7.53 9.19
N GLY A 15 -2.68 8.84 9.41
CA GLY A 15 -3.93 9.57 9.26
C GLY A 15 -4.43 9.57 7.81
N THR A 16 -4.96 8.44 7.38
CA THR A 16 -5.42 8.16 6.02
C THR A 16 -6.92 7.91 6.00
N GLU A 17 -7.52 8.03 4.83
CA GLU A 17 -8.95 7.81 4.60
C GLU A 17 -9.34 6.33 4.75
N THR A 18 -8.37 5.40 4.81
CA THR A 18 -8.62 3.97 5.01
C THR A 18 -9.43 3.71 6.29
N GLY A 19 -9.18 4.46 7.36
CA GLY A 19 -9.99 4.35 8.58
C GLY A 19 -11.47 4.70 8.38
N LEU A 20 -11.77 5.69 7.52
CA LEU A 20 -13.15 6.06 7.17
C LEU A 20 -13.81 4.98 6.30
N PHE A 21 -13.08 4.41 5.33
CA PHE A 21 -13.59 3.33 4.50
C PHE A 21 -13.86 2.05 5.29
N GLN A 22 -12.97 1.70 6.22
CA GLN A 22 -13.19 0.58 7.15
C GLN A 22 -14.42 0.81 8.04
N ALA A 23 -14.60 2.03 8.56
CA ALA A 23 -15.79 2.39 9.34
C ALA A 23 -17.09 2.29 8.50
N ALA A 24 -17.01 2.52 7.19
CA ALA A 24 -18.11 2.32 6.25
C ALA A 24 -18.30 0.86 5.79
N GLY A 25 -17.52 -0.09 6.30
CA GLY A 25 -17.60 -1.51 5.93
C GLY A 25 -16.97 -1.85 4.58
N ILE A 26 -16.16 -0.96 4.01
CA ILE A 26 -15.47 -1.16 2.73
C ILE A 26 -14.07 -1.72 3.00
N PRO A 27 -13.76 -2.95 2.54
CA PRO A 27 -12.41 -3.50 2.62
C PRO A 27 -11.43 -2.58 1.88
N SER A 28 -10.41 -2.11 2.58
CA SER A 28 -9.50 -1.10 2.08
C SER A 28 -8.07 -1.40 2.51
N ILE A 29 -7.14 -1.09 1.61
CA ILE A 29 -5.70 -1.24 1.82
C ILE A 29 -5.01 0.06 1.39
N ILE A 30 -3.88 0.36 2.02
CA ILE A 30 -2.95 1.39 1.57
C ILE A 30 -1.81 0.68 0.87
N TYR A 31 -1.52 1.08 -0.36
CA TYR A 31 -0.45 0.51 -1.16
C TYR A 31 0.18 1.61 -2.03
N GLY A 32 1.51 1.66 -2.05
CA GLY A 32 2.27 2.61 -2.83
C GLY A 32 3.77 2.34 -2.72
N PRO A 33 4.60 2.92 -3.60
CA PRO A 33 6.04 2.80 -3.51
C PRO A 33 6.60 3.67 -2.37
N GLY A 34 7.86 3.45 -2.01
CA GLY A 34 8.55 4.22 -0.97
C GLY A 34 8.44 3.61 0.43
N ARG A 35 8.88 4.36 1.43
CA ARG A 35 8.98 3.90 2.82
C ARG A 35 8.21 4.85 3.73
N ILE A 36 7.22 4.33 4.44
CA ILE A 36 6.38 5.15 5.33
C ILE A 36 7.18 5.81 6.47
N ALA A 37 8.30 5.21 6.87
CA ALA A 37 9.23 5.79 7.84
C ALA A 37 9.93 7.07 7.34
N GLU A 38 9.91 7.31 6.03
CA GLU A 38 10.49 8.47 5.37
C GLU A 38 9.45 9.52 4.96
N ALA A 39 8.16 9.23 5.11
CA ALA A 39 7.09 10.15 4.75
C ALA A 39 7.21 11.48 5.51
N HIS A 40 6.96 12.60 4.81
CA HIS A 40 7.06 13.98 5.30
C HIS A 40 8.46 14.40 5.77
N ARG A 41 9.50 13.69 5.35
CA ARG A 41 10.89 14.09 5.60
C ARG A 41 11.46 14.86 4.41
N PRO A 42 12.47 15.74 4.61
CA PRO A 42 13.08 16.48 3.51
C PRO A 42 13.70 15.62 2.41
N ASP A 43 14.14 14.41 2.77
CA ASP A 43 14.79 13.43 1.90
C ASP A 43 13.85 12.32 1.41
N GLU A 44 12.54 12.49 1.58
CA GLU A 44 11.54 11.57 1.05
C GLU A 44 11.71 11.40 -0.47
N SER A 45 11.88 10.15 -0.91
CA SER A 45 12.07 9.83 -2.32
C SER A 45 11.55 8.44 -2.67
N ILE A 46 11.32 8.21 -3.96
CA ILE A 46 10.95 6.90 -4.49
C ILE A 46 11.87 6.52 -5.65
N GLY A 47 12.18 5.23 -5.77
CA GLY A 47 12.94 4.69 -6.89
C GLY A 47 12.11 4.66 -8.18
N ARG A 48 12.75 4.90 -9.33
CA ARG A 48 12.09 4.77 -10.65
C ARG A 48 11.57 3.36 -10.91
N ALA A 49 12.31 2.34 -10.47
CA ALA A 49 11.90 0.94 -10.59
C ALA A 49 10.68 0.65 -9.71
N ASP A 50 10.70 1.07 -8.45
CA ASP A 50 9.58 0.88 -7.51
C ASP A 50 8.31 1.56 -8.00
N PHE A 51 8.43 2.77 -8.56
CA PHE A 51 7.32 3.47 -9.18
C PHE A 51 6.72 2.66 -10.35
N ALA A 52 7.56 2.13 -11.25
CA ALA A 52 7.11 1.32 -12.37
C ALA A 52 6.43 0.01 -11.93
N GLU A 53 6.96 -0.63 -10.88
CA GLU A 53 6.38 -1.83 -10.28
C GLU A 53 5.01 -1.54 -9.66
N CYS A 54 4.90 -0.45 -8.88
CA CYS A 54 3.62 -0.02 -8.30
C CYS A 54 2.57 0.21 -9.39
N CYS A 55 2.92 0.93 -10.47
CA CYS A 55 2.00 1.11 -11.59
C CYS A 55 1.60 -0.20 -12.27
N THR A 56 2.52 -1.17 -12.36
CA THR A 56 2.24 -2.49 -12.93
C THR A 56 1.25 -3.26 -12.05
N MET A 57 1.44 -3.24 -10.73
CA MET A 57 0.53 -3.87 -9.77
C MET A 57 -0.87 -3.24 -9.84
N LEU A 58 -0.97 -1.90 -9.84
CA LEU A 58 -2.25 -1.20 -9.94
C LEU A 58 -3.01 -1.57 -11.22
N ARG A 59 -2.31 -1.63 -12.37
CA ARG A 59 -2.93 -2.07 -13.63
C ARG A 59 -3.46 -3.50 -13.55
N ARG A 60 -2.73 -4.42 -12.90
CA ARG A 60 -3.20 -5.80 -12.71
C ARG A 60 -4.50 -5.85 -11.92
N ILE A 61 -4.59 -5.13 -10.80
CA ILE A 61 -5.79 -5.08 -9.96
C ILE A 61 -6.99 -4.53 -10.75
N ILE A 62 -6.80 -3.42 -11.48
CA ILE A 62 -7.87 -2.81 -12.28
C ILE A 62 -8.38 -3.77 -13.35
N VAL A 63 -7.47 -4.48 -14.05
CA VAL A 63 -7.84 -5.41 -15.13
C VAL A 63 -8.43 -6.71 -14.60
N GLN A 64 -8.04 -7.18 -13.41
CA GLN A 64 -8.55 -8.41 -12.80
C GLN A 64 -10.02 -8.34 -12.36
N HIS A 65 -10.61 -7.15 -12.32
CA HIS A 65 -12.00 -6.93 -11.88
C HIS A 65 -13.00 -6.68 -13.03
N ASN A 66 -12.65 -7.05 -14.27
CA ASN A 66 -13.57 -7.20 -15.40
C ASN A 66 -13.83 -8.68 -15.69
#